data_AF-A0A387HSQ1-F1
#
_entry.id   AF-A0A387HSQ1-F1
#
_cell.length_a   1.000
_cell.length_b   1.000
_cell.length_c   1.000
_cell.angle_alpha   90.00
_cell.angle_beta   90.00
_cell.angle_gamma   90.00
#
_symmetry.space_group_name_H-M   'P 1'
#
loop_
_entity.id
_entity.type
_entity.pdbx_description
1 polymer ?
#
loop_
_entity_poly.entity_id
_entity_poly.type
_entity_poly.pdbx_seq_one_letter_code
_entity_poly.pdbx_strand_id
1 'polypeptide(L)'
;MTRFSDLVHPSAGTALMSQWLTGTAERSRTAADTMLGEWASAPAPPGRLAQHIFLATDGSGLLFYAQWSSDEAHLRWARTHRPQLVSRVDALVPGIERPGLTRTRLADSLVHDATRPAGLLVVSTAAHEGNDTAVLTAGMPLPGLLATYVHHTQDGEQTIRITEWDHARDYEAARTTGPGRQYTLYGGVVDEDGAAGLTLPLRQA
;
A
#
# COMPACT_ATOMS: atom_id res chain seq x y z
N MET A 1 7.17 -2.65 13.86
CA MET A 1 6.64 -2.79 12.48
C MET A 1 7.42 -1.81 11.60
N THR A 2 7.69 -2.18 10.35
CA THR A 2 8.41 -1.35 9.37
C THR A 2 7.66 -0.05 9.11
N ARG A 3 8.35 1.09 9.02
CA ARG A 3 7.71 2.37 8.69
C ARG A 3 7.38 2.43 7.21
N PHE A 4 6.33 3.16 6.86
CA PHE A 4 5.96 3.37 5.47
C PHE A 4 7.09 4.04 4.68
N SER A 5 7.83 4.97 5.28
CA SER A 5 9.03 5.57 4.68
C SER A 5 10.07 4.53 4.25
N ASP A 6 10.25 3.46 5.03
CA ASP A 6 11.21 2.39 4.72
C ASP A 6 10.72 1.50 3.57
N LEU A 7 9.42 1.53 3.28
CA LEU A 7 8.82 0.81 2.15
C LEU A 7 8.93 1.60 0.85
N VAL A 8 9.17 2.92 0.90
CA VAL A 8 9.24 3.78 -0.28
C VAL A 8 10.61 3.62 -0.95
N HIS A 9 10.60 3.21 -2.21
CA HIS A 9 11.83 3.07 -2.98
C HIS A 9 12.24 4.43 -3.56
N PRO A 10 13.49 4.89 -3.39
CA PRO A 10 13.92 6.22 -3.81
C PRO A 10 13.84 6.44 -5.33
N SER A 11 14.04 5.37 -6.12
CA SER A 11 13.94 5.41 -7.59
C SER A 11 12.52 5.21 -8.13
N ALA A 12 11.48 5.21 -7.29
CA ALA A 12 10.11 5.01 -7.74
C ALA A 12 9.62 6.21 -8.57
N GLY A 13 9.39 5.98 -9.87
CA GLY A 13 8.75 6.96 -10.75
C GLY A 13 7.23 6.91 -10.72
N THR A 14 6.66 5.81 -10.21
CA THR A 14 5.24 5.67 -9.86
C THR A 14 5.05 4.67 -8.72
N ALA A 15 4.04 4.94 -7.89
CA ALA A 15 3.44 3.98 -6.99
C ALA A 15 2.05 3.59 -7.52
N LEU A 16 1.65 2.35 -7.27
CA LEU A 16 0.39 1.77 -7.68
C LEU A 16 -0.35 1.32 -6.44
N MET A 17 -1.55 1.84 -6.24
CA MET A 17 -2.44 1.45 -5.15
C MET A 17 -3.64 0.70 -5.72
N SER A 18 -3.87 -0.53 -5.27
CA SER A 18 -5.01 -1.34 -5.71
C SER A 18 -5.62 -2.09 -4.55
N GLN A 19 -6.90 -1.82 -4.29
CA GLN A 19 -7.67 -2.53 -3.28
C GLN A 19 -8.31 -3.76 -3.89
N TRP A 20 -8.19 -4.91 -3.23
CA TRP A 20 -8.89 -6.12 -3.62
C TRP A 20 -9.82 -6.53 -2.49
N LEU A 21 -11.11 -6.64 -2.79
CA LEU A 21 -12.14 -7.03 -1.84
C LEU A 21 -12.35 -8.53 -1.95
N THR A 22 -12.05 -9.23 -0.86
CA THR A 22 -12.07 -10.70 -0.79
C THR A 22 -13.20 -11.19 0.12
N GLY A 23 -13.83 -10.29 0.88
CA GLY A 23 -15.00 -10.56 1.72
C GLY A 23 -14.71 -11.21 3.07
N THR A 24 -13.57 -11.90 3.25
CA THR A 24 -13.16 -12.44 4.56
C THR A 24 -11.64 -12.34 4.78
N ALA A 25 -11.24 -12.40 6.06
CA ALA A 25 -9.83 -12.36 6.45
C ALA A 25 -9.03 -13.56 5.90
N GLU A 26 -9.62 -14.75 5.91
CA GLU A 26 -9.01 -15.97 5.36
C GLU A 26 -8.77 -15.84 3.87
N ARG A 27 -9.79 -15.36 3.13
CA ARG A 27 -9.66 -15.12 1.68
C ARG A 27 -8.63 -14.04 1.37
N SER A 28 -8.53 -13.01 2.22
CA SER A 28 -7.50 -11.98 2.10
C SER A 28 -6.08 -12.55 2.26
N ARG A 29 -5.87 -13.40 3.28
CA ARG A 29 -4.58 -14.09 3.47
C ARG A 29 -4.26 -15.01 2.31
N THR A 30 -5.21 -15.83 1.85
CA THR A 30 -5.03 -16.69 0.67
C THR A 30 -4.63 -15.89 -0.57
N ALA A 31 -5.29 -14.76 -0.84
CA ALA A 31 -4.94 -13.89 -1.96
C ALA A 31 -3.54 -13.28 -1.81
N ALA A 32 -3.19 -12.84 -0.60
CA ALA A 32 -1.89 -12.24 -0.29
C ALA A 32 -0.75 -13.25 -0.42
N ASP A 33 -0.86 -14.41 0.23
CA ASP A 33 0.11 -15.52 0.16
C ASP A 33 0.33 -15.98 -1.27
N THR A 34 -0.76 -16.17 -2.02
CA THR A 34 -0.69 -16.59 -3.42
C THR A 34 0.05 -15.54 -4.25
N MET A 35 -0.28 -14.26 -4.11
CA MET A 35 0.38 -13.21 -4.88
C MET A 35 1.86 -13.05 -4.54
N LEU A 36 2.22 -13.12 -3.25
CA LEU A 36 3.64 -13.09 -2.84
C LEU A 36 4.39 -14.29 -3.40
N GLY A 37 3.79 -15.48 -3.38
CA GLY A 37 4.36 -16.69 -3.98
C GLY A 37 4.56 -16.58 -5.49
N GLU A 38 3.57 -16.09 -6.23
CA GLU A 38 3.68 -15.88 -7.68
C GLU A 38 4.80 -14.88 -8.00
N TRP A 39 4.95 -13.81 -7.22
CA TRP A 39 6.05 -12.86 -7.40
C TRP A 39 7.43 -13.40 -7.02
N ALA A 40 7.52 -14.24 -6.00
CA ALA A 40 8.79 -14.82 -5.56
C ALA A 40 9.27 -15.95 -6.48
N SER A 41 8.35 -16.59 -7.22
CA SER A 41 8.66 -17.73 -8.10
C SER A 41 9.02 -17.33 -9.54
N ALA A 42 8.79 -16.08 -9.92
CA ALA A 42 9.10 -15.56 -11.24
C ALA A 42 10.25 -14.54 -11.19
N PRO A 43 11.03 -14.38 -12.28
CA PRO A 43 11.98 -13.29 -12.39
C PRO A 43 11.30 -11.94 -12.15
N ALA A 44 11.98 -11.05 -11.43
CA ALA A 44 11.53 -9.69 -11.22
C ALA A 44 11.23 -9.01 -12.58
N PRO A 45 10.03 -8.43 -12.77
CA PRO A 45 9.73 -7.67 -13.97
C PRO A 45 10.72 -6.53 -14.17
N PRO A 46 11.17 -6.27 -15.42
CA PRO A 46 11.96 -5.08 -15.71
C PRO A 46 11.24 -3.81 -15.25
N GLY A 47 11.86 -3.07 -14.32
CA GLY A 47 11.36 -1.80 -13.79
C GLY A 47 10.40 -1.91 -12.61
N ARG A 48 10.06 -3.11 -12.11
CA ARG A 48 9.45 -3.22 -10.77
C ARG A 48 10.56 -3.04 -9.72
N LEU A 49 10.25 -2.31 -8.66
CA LEU A 49 11.20 -1.96 -7.60
C LEU A 49 10.83 -2.63 -6.28
N ALA A 50 9.54 -2.56 -5.93
CA ALA A 50 9.02 -3.22 -4.74
C ALA A 50 7.52 -3.45 -4.86
N GLN A 51 7.01 -4.41 -4.10
CA GLN A 51 5.58 -4.60 -3.91
C GLN A 51 5.28 -5.04 -2.48
N HIS A 52 4.41 -4.29 -1.82
CA HIS A 52 3.94 -4.56 -0.46
C HIS A 52 2.44 -4.86 -0.48
N ILE A 53 2.04 -5.80 0.38
CA ILE A 53 0.64 -6.15 0.62
C ILE A 53 0.30 -5.77 2.05
N PHE A 54 -0.85 -5.12 2.20
CA PHE A 54 -1.44 -4.83 3.49
C PHE A 54 -2.80 -5.49 3.60
N LEU A 55 -3.11 -6.07 4.75
CA LEU A 55 -4.44 -6.61 5.04
C LEU A 55 -5.31 -5.55 5.71
N ALA A 56 -6.56 -5.43 5.29
CA ALA A 56 -7.51 -4.57 5.96
C ALA A 56 -7.81 -5.14 7.36
N THR A 57 -7.84 -4.28 8.39
CA THR A 57 -8.05 -4.72 9.78
C THR A 57 -9.45 -5.27 10.04
N ASP A 58 -10.42 -4.88 9.21
CA ASP A 58 -11.80 -5.38 9.21
C ASP A 58 -11.97 -6.72 8.47
N GLY A 59 -10.90 -7.25 7.87
CA GLY A 59 -10.92 -8.50 7.09
C GLY A 59 -11.61 -8.39 5.73
N SER A 60 -12.00 -7.19 5.28
CA SER A 60 -12.74 -6.99 4.03
C SER A 60 -11.91 -7.26 2.76
N GLY A 61 -10.59 -7.21 2.88
CA GLY A 61 -9.69 -7.34 1.74
C GLY A 61 -8.25 -6.95 2.04
N LEU A 62 -7.57 -6.51 0.99
CA LEU A 62 -6.18 -6.12 1.03
C LEU A 62 -5.92 -4.88 0.16
N LEU A 63 -4.77 -4.24 0.40
CA LEU A 63 -4.21 -3.18 -0.42
C LEU A 63 -2.86 -3.63 -0.98
N PHE A 64 -2.70 -3.52 -2.29
CA PHE A 64 -1.40 -3.56 -2.94
C PHE A 64 -0.81 -2.16 -3.02
N TYR A 65 0.45 -2.05 -2.64
CA TYR A 65 1.31 -0.90 -2.87
C TYR A 65 2.53 -1.37 -3.68
N ALA A 66 2.50 -1.17 -4.99
CA ALA A 66 3.59 -1.57 -5.89
C ALA A 66 4.32 -0.36 -6.46
N GLN A 67 5.64 -0.40 -6.50
CA GLN A 67 6.49 0.68 -6.96
C GLN A 67 7.23 0.26 -8.22
N TRP A 68 7.22 1.14 -9.22
CA TRP A 68 7.83 0.92 -10.52
C TRP A 68 8.68 2.12 -10.90
N SER A 69 9.69 1.90 -11.73
CA SER A 69 10.55 2.95 -12.26
C SER A 69 9.78 3.95 -13.13
N SER A 70 8.72 3.51 -13.80
CA SER A 70 7.82 4.39 -14.56
C SER A 70 6.45 3.75 -14.82
N ASP A 71 5.47 4.59 -15.16
CA ASP A 71 4.16 4.15 -15.62
C ASP A 71 4.25 3.24 -16.86
N GLU A 72 5.16 3.57 -17.77
CA GLU A 72 5.38 2.82 -19.01
C GLU A 72 5.94 1.43 -18.73
N ALA A 73 6.91 1.30 -17.82
CA ALA A 73 7.48 0.01 -17.44
C ALA A 73 6.41 -0.93 -16.90
N HIS A 74 5.58 -0.44 -15.97
CA HIS A 74 4.45 -1.19 -15.46
C HIS A 74 3.44 -1.56 -16.57
N LEU A 75 3.03 -0.59 -17.40
CA LEU A 75 2.05 -0.84 -18.46
C LEU A 75 2.53 -1.87 -19.48
N ARG A 76 3.81 -1.82 -19.87
CA ARG A 76 4.42 -2.77 -20.81
C ARG A 76 4.37 -4.20 -20.24
N TRP A 77 4.77 -4.36 -18.97
CA TRP A 77 4.69 -5.64 -18.28
C TRP A 77 3.23 -6.09 -18.12
N ALA A 78 2.34 -5.20 -17.68
CA ALA A 78 0.98 -5.56 -17.32
C ALA A 78 0.15 -6.06 -18.51
N ARG A 79 0.35 -5.48 -19.70
CA ARG A 79 -0.34 -5.91 -20.93
C ARG A 79 -0.13 -7.38 -21.26
N THR A 80 1.01 -7.94 -20.86
CA THR A 80 1.47 -9.27 -21.30
C THR A 80 1.45 -10.31 -20.19
N HIS A 81 1.68 -9.92 -18.94
CA HIS A 81 1.90 -10.86 -17.83
C HIS A 81 0.85 -10.78 -16.72
N ARG A 82 0.12 -9.65 -16.63
CA ARG A 82 -0.79 -9.40 -15.51
C ARG A 82 -1.96 -10.39 -15.42
N PRO A 83 -2.59 -10.85 -16.53
CA PRO A 83 -3.63 -11.86 -16.46
C PRO A 83 -3.14 -13.18 -15.87
N GLN A 84 -1.95 -13.64 -16.29
CA GLN A 84 -1.35 -14.88 -15.82
C GLN A 84 -1.01 -14.78 -14.33
N LEU A 85 -0.40 -13.67 -13.91
CA LEU A 85 0.00 -13.45 -12.51
C LEU A 85 -1.17 -13.58 -11.52
N VAL A 86 -2.38 -13.14 -11.89
CA VAL A 86 -3.55 -13.27 -10.98
C VAL A 86 -4.40 -14.50 -11.18
N SER A 87 -4.20 -15.24 -12.26
CA SER A 87 -5.05 -16.38 -12.59
C SER A 87 -5.20 -17.36 -11.42
N ARG A 88 -4.10 -17.62 -10.69
CA ARG A 88 -4.12 -18.49 -9.50
C ARG A 88 -4.90 -17.88 -8.34
N VAL A 89 -4.79 -16.56 -8.11
CA VAL A 89 -5.59 -15.88 -7.10
C VAL A 89 -7.07 -15.96 -7.44
N ASP A 90 -7.43 -15.75 -8.71
CA ASP A 90 -8.83 -15.82 -9.16
C ASP A 90 -9.42 -17.23 -9.00
N ALA A 91 -8.61 -18.26 -9.25
CA ALA A 91 -9.02 -19.65 -9.03
C ALA A 91 -9.22 -19.98 -7.53
N LEU A 92 -8.37 -19.48 -6.65
CA LEU A 92 -8.42 -19.76 -5.21
C LEU A 92 -9.38 -18.84 -4.43
N VAL A 93 -9.67 -17.66 -4.98
CA VAL A 93 -10.51 -16.64 -4.35
C VAL A 93 -11.57 -16.17 -5.36
N PRO A 94 -12.53 -17.04 -5.73
CA PRO A 94 -13.52 -16.74 -6.77
C PRO A 94 -14.42 -15.57 -6.38
N GLY A 95 -14.73 -14.68 -7.32
CA GLY A 95 -15.57 -13.50 -7.08
C GLY A 95 -14.86 -12.37 -6.33
N ILE A 96 -13.53 -12.36 -6.30
CA ILE A 96 -12.74 -11.22 -5.81
C ILE A 96 -13.03 -9.96 -6.62
N GLU A 97 -13.33 -8.85 -5.95
CA GLU A 97 -13.56 -7.57 -6.61
C GLU A 97 -12.28 -6.74 -6.61
N ARG A 98 -12.01 -6.07 -7.72
CA ARG A 98 -10.85 -5.18 -7.88
C ARG A 98 -11.33 -3.85 -8.46
N PRO A 99 -11.79 -2.91 -7.61
CA PRO A 99 -12.40 -1.65 -8.05
C PRO A 99 -11.52 -0.80 -8.97
N GLY A 100 -10.20 -0.99 -8.92
CA GLY A 100 -9.29 -0.36 -9.86
C GLY A 100 -7.84 -0.38 -9.40
N LEU A 101 -7.02 0.30 -10.21
CA LEU A 101 -5.61 0.54 -9.96
C LEU A 101 -5.35 2.04 -10.08
N THR A 102 -4.99 2.67 -8.97
CA THR A 102 -4.66 4.09 -8.92
C THR A 102 -3.16 4.28 -9.04
N ARG A 103 -2.73 5.11 -10.00
CA ARG A 103 -1.33 5.53 -10.15
C ARG A 103 -1.09 6.80 -9.37
N THR A 104 -0.07 6.80 -8.54
CA THR A 104 0.28 7.93 -7.70
C THR A 104 1.77 8.19 -7.63
N ARG A 105 2.13 9.37 -7.14
CA ARG A 105 3.49 9.72 -6.75
C ARG A 105 3.47 10.26 -5.32
N LEU A 106 4.46 9.90 -4.53
CA LEU A 106 4.67 10.51 -3.22
C LEU A 106 5.09 11.97 -3.46
N ALA A 107 4.26 12.91 -3.00
CA ALA A 107 4.49 14.33 -3.14
C ALA A 107 5.26 14.89 -1.95
N ASP A 108 4.82 14.57 -0.73
CA ASP A 108 5.45 15.06 0.50
C ASP A 108 5.15 14.12 1.69
N SER A 109 5.90 14.29 2.78
CA SER A 109 5.74 13.53 4.02
C SER A 109 6.13 14.34 5.25
N LEU A 110 5.50 14.04 6.38
CA LEU A 110 5.77 14.66 7.67
C LEU A 110 5.83 13.58 8.76
N VAL A 111 6.98 13.47 9.42
CA VAL A 111 7.19 12.57 10.55
C VAL A 111 6.94 13.33 11.85
N HIS A 112 5.96 12.87 12.63
CA HIS A 112 5.57 13.49 13.91
C HIS A 112 6.31 12.88 15.08
N ASP A 113 6.55 11.57 15.01
CA ASP A 113 7.30 10.81 16.00
C ASP A 113 8.02 9.68 15.28
N ALA A 114 9.36 9.72 15.26
CA ALA A 114 10.20 8.72 14.61
C ALA A 114 10.56 7.54 15.52
N THR A 115 10.27 7.62 16.82
CA THR A 115 10.80 6.69 17.83
C THR A 115 9.89 5.50 18.09
N ARG A 116 8.57 5.72 18.06
CA ARG A 116 7.58 4.66 18.30
C ARG A 116 7.41 3.76 17.08
N PRO A 117 7.10 2.47 17.24
CA PRO A 117 6.75 1.61 16.11
C PRO A 117 5.37 1.95 15.56
N ALA A 118 5.18 1.89 14.23
CA ALA A 118 3.84 1.95 13.65
C ALA A 118 3.06 0.66 13.96
N GLY A 119 1.81 0.76 14.37
CA GLY A 119 0.90 -0.37 14.57
C GLY A 119 -0.28 -0.39 13.60
N LEU A 120 -0.59 0.73 12.95
CA LEU A 120 -1.68 0.85 11.98
C LEU A 120 -1.32 1.82 10.85
N LEU A 121 -1.66 1.42 9.62
CA LEU A 121 -1.65 2.29 8.45
C LEU A 121 -3.09 2.68 8.09
N VAL A 122 -3.38 3.96 7.89
CA VAL A 122 -4.69 4.41 7.41
C VAL A 122 -4.53 5.11 6.08
N VAL A 123 -5.32 4.69 5.09
CA VAL A 123 -5.36 5.27 3.75
C VAL A 123 -6.71 5.94 3.51
N SER A 124 -6.69 7.23 3.18
CA SER A 124 -7.87 7.99 2.78
C SER A 124 -7.62 8.72 1.47
N THR A 125 -8.67 8.90 0.67
CA THR A 125 -8.62 9.61 -0.60
C THR A 125 -9.57 10.82 -0.54
N ALA A 126 -9.12 11.95 -1.04
CA ALA A 126 -9.91 13.17 -1.19
C ALA A 126 -9.59 13.85 -2.53
N ALA A 127 -10.42 14.80 -2.96
CA ALA A 127 -10.07 15.68 -4.07
C ALA A 127 -8.79 16.47 -3.73
N HIS A 128 -7.97 16.75 -4.74
CA HIS A 128 -6.77 17.54 -4.56
C HIS A 128 -7.11 19.02 -4.45
N GLU A 129 -6.76 19.65 -3.32
CA GLU A 129 -7.04 21.07 -3.03
C GLU A 129 -5.80 21.98 -3.13
N GLY A 130 -4.66 21.45 -3.59
CA GLY A 130 -3.45 22.26 -3.87
C GLY A 130 -2.60 22.66 -2.65
N ASN A 131 -2.92 22.19 -1.45
CA ASN A 131 -2.17 22.52 -0.23
C ASN A 131 -1.76 21.26 0.54
N ASP A 132 -0.62 20.67 0.17
CA ASP A 132 -0.10 19.46 0.81
C ASP A 132 0.24 19.68 2.28
N THR A 133 0.74 20.87 2.65
CA THR A 133 0.99 21.21 4.06
C THR A 133 -0.29 21.11 4.88
N ALA A 134 -1.42 21.63 4.39
CA ALA A 134 -2.70 21.50 5.09
C ALA A 134 -3.14 20.03 5.22
N VAL A 135 -2.91 19.19 4.20
CA VAL A 135 -3.21 17.75 4.25
C VAL A 135 -2.30 17.03 5.26
N LEU A 136 -1.01 17.36 5.30
CA LEU A 136 -0.02 16.80 6.22
C LEU A 136 -0.34 17.16 7.67
N THR A 137 -0.77 18.41 7.93
CA THR A 137 -1.04 18.92 9.27
C THR A 137 -2.50 18.84 9.69
N ALA A 138 -3.37 18.24 8.88
CA ALA A 138 -4.81 18.20 9.11
C ALA A 138 -5.15 17.59 10.48
N GLY A 139 -5.87 18.37 11.30
CA GLY A 139 -6.39 17.95 12.61
C GLY A 139 -5.35 17.91 13.74
N MET A 140 -4.11 18.34 13.50
CA MET A 140 -3.06 18.27 14.52
C MET A 140 -3.25 19.26 15.69
N PRO A 141 -2.79 18.91 16.90
CA PRO A 141 -2.07 17.67 17.27
C PRO A 141 -3.01 16.45 17.37
N LEU A 142 -2.54 15.29 16.90
CA LEU A 142 -3.27 14.02 16.96
C LEU A 142 -2.46 13.01 17.79
N PRO A 143 -2.81 12.77 19.07
CA PRO A 143 -2.14 11.77 19.89
C PRO A 143 -2.12 10.40 19.18
N GLY A 144 -0.95 9.76 19.16
CA GLY A 144 -0.76 8.47 18.49
C GLY A 144 -0.50 8.53 16.98
N LEU A 145 -0.65 9.69 16.32
CA LEU A 145 -0.19 9.89 14.95
C LEU A 145 1.34 9.94 14.91
N LEU A 146 1.95 9.13 14.04
CA LEU A 146 3.40 8.97 13.95
C LEU A 146 3.99 9.59 12.69
N ALA A 147 3.29 9.47 11.56
CA ALA A 147 3.70 10.08 10.29
C ALA A 147 2.50 10.29 9.37
N THR A 148 2.64 11.20 8.41
CA THR A 148 1.68 11.45 7.34
C THR A 148 2.41 11.54 6.01
N TYR A 149 1.86 10.91 4.98
CA TYR A 149 2.39 10.91 3.63
C TYR A 149 1.28 11.34 2.67
N VAL A 150 1.64 12.13 1.68
CA VAL A 150 0.73 12.66 0.68
C VAL A 150 1.15 12.12 -0.67
N HIS A 151 0.25 11.37 -1.29
CA HIS A 151 0.37 10.93 -2.66
C HIS A 151 -0.59 11.72 -3.55
N HIS A 152 -0.16 12.13 -4.74
CA HIS A 152 -1.06 12.67 -5.77
C HIS A 152 -1.32 11.63 -6.83
N THR A 153 -2.56 11.56 -7.33
CA THR A 153 -2.88 10.79 -8.53
C THR A 153 -2.21 11.38 -9.76
N GLN A 154 -1.98 10.54 -10.77
CA GLN A 154 -1.31 10.97 -12.00
C GLN A 154 -2.03 12.10 -12.73
N ASP A 155 -3.37 12.14 -12.66
CA ASP A 155 -4.21 13.21 -13.20
C ASP A 155 -4.20 14.49 -12.35
N GLY A 156 -3.65 14.44 -11.13
CA GLY A 156 -3.63 15.54 -10.17
C GLY A 156 -4.99 15.83 -9.54
N GLU A 157 -6.01 15.01 -9.78
CA GLU A 157 -7.38 15.28 -9.30
C GLU A 157 -7.60 14.84 -7.84
N GLN A 158 -6.81 13.88 -7.35
CA GLN A 158 -6.98 13.31 -6.03
C GLN A 158 -5.68 13.31 -5.23
N THR A 159 -5.85 13.55 -3.94
CA THR A 159 -4.83 13.32 -2.93
C THR A 159 -5.16 12.04 -2.16
N ILE A 160 -4.20 11.12 -2.09
CA ILE A 160 -4.24 9.99 -1.17
C ILE A 160 -3.36 10.33 0.03
N ARG A 161 -3.99 10.41 1.20
CA ARG A 161 -3.31 10.60 2.47
C ARG A 161 -3.11 9.25 3.14
N ILE A 162 -1.86 8.96 3.48
CA ILE A 162 -1.48 7.78 4.26
C ILE A 162 -1.01 8.27 5.62
N THR A 163 -1.54 7.69 6.70
CA THR A 163 -1.11 8.01 8.06
C THR A 163 -0.69 6.77 8.81
N GLU A 164 0.39 6.88 9.58
CA GLU A 164 0.86 5.85 10.49
C GLU A 164 0.46 6.19 11.91
N TRP A 165 -0.09 5.21 12.62
CA TRP A 165 -0.56 5.34 13.99
C TRP A 165 0.08 4.29 14.88
N ASP A 166 0.24 4.64 16.16
CA ASP A 166 0.70 3.74 17.21
C ASP A 166 -0.31 2.59 17.41
N HIS A 167 -1.59 2.92 17.65
CA HIS A 167 -2.66 1.94 17.76
C HIS A 167 -3.94 2.36 17.01
N ALA A 168 -4.79 1.39 16.66
CA ALA A 168 -6.09 1.65 16.06
C ALA A 168 -7.01 2.51 16.94
N ARG A 169 -6.96 2.33 18.26
CA ARG A 169 -7.72 3.16 19.21
C ARG A 169 -7.37 4.66 19.12
N ASP A 170 -6.12 4.98 18.78
CA ASP A 170 -5.66 6.36 18.69
C ASP A 170 -6.25 7.02 17.44
N TYR A 171 -6.26 6.30 16.32
CA TYR A 171 -6.95 6.71 15.10
C TYR A 171 -8.45 6.90 15.34
N GLU A 172 -9.12 5.93 15.96
CA GLU A 172 -10.57 6.02 16.21
C GLU A 172 -10.94 7.19 17.12
N ALA A 173 -10.13 7.49 18.13
CA ALA A 173 -10.32 8.65 19.00
C ALA A 173 -10.11 9.98 18.26
N ALA A 174 -9.19 10.00 17.29
CA ALA A 174 -8.84 11.19 16.51
C ALA A 174 -9.76 11.44 15.29
N ARG A 175 -10.50 10.44 14.83
CA ARG A 175 -11.24 10.49 13.55
C ARG A 175 -12.41 11.46 13.62
N THR A 176 -12.23 12.65 13.03
CA THR A 176 -13.27 13.69 12.92
C THR A 176 -13.97 13.73 11.57
N THR A 177 -13.34 13.23 10.50
CA THR A 177 -13.87 13.19 9.12
C THR A 177 -13.83 11.76 8.55
N GLY A 178 -14.38 11.57 7.34
CA GLY A 178 -14.82 10.28 6.76
C GLY A 178 -13.85 9.09 6.85
N PRO A 179 -14.35 7.86 6.64
CA PRO A 179 -13.63 6.64 7.00
C PRO A 179 -12.40 6.42 6.11
N GLY A 180 -11.21 6.58 6.70
CA GLY A 180 -9.99 6.03 6.13
C GLY A 180 -10.00 4.51 6.29
N ARG A 181 -9.49 3.78 5.30
CA ARG A 181 -9.35 2.34 5.39
C ARG A 181 -8.11 1.98 6.19
N GLN A 182 -8.29 1.08 7.14
CA GLN A 182 -7.29 0.66 8.12
C GLN A 182 -6.59 -0.62 7.69
N TYR A 183 -5.27 -0.63 7.78
CA TYR A 183 -4.43 -1.67 7.23
C TYR A 183 -3.25 -2.03 8.14
N THR A 184 -2.82 -3.28 8.08
CA THR A 184 -1.54 -3.73 8.64
C THR A 184 -0.67 -4.35 7.55
N LEU A 185 0.64 -4.06 7.57
CA LEU A 185 1.60 -4.64 6.64
C LEU A 185 1.63 -6.17 6.82
N TYR A 186 1.43 -6.88 5.72
CA TYR A 186 1.43 -8.34 5.69
C TYR A 186 2.77 -8.90 5.23
N GLY A 187 3.30 -8.33 4.15
CA GLY A 187 4.57 -8.75 3.56
C GLY A 187 4.84 -8.01 2.25
N GLY A 188 5.98 -8.29 1.64
CA GLY A 188 6.34 -7.69 0.37
C GLY A 188 7.56 -8.34 -0.27
N VAL A 189 7.81 -7.95 -1.50
CA VAL A 189 9.00 -8.30 -2.28
C VAL A 189 9.71 -7.02 -2.68
N VAL A 190 11.03 -7.02 -2.56
CA VAL A 190 11.89 -5.93 -3.02
C VAL A 190 12.82 -6.51 -4.07
N ASP A 191 12.80 -5.89 -5.25
CA ASP A 191 13.69 -6.28 -6.33
C ASP A 191 14.99 -5.50 -6.12
N GLU A 192 16.08 -6.18 -5.75
CA GLU A 192 17.39 -5.55 -5.83
C GLU A 192 17.76 -5.39 -7.30
N ASP A 193 18.60 -4.40 -7.62
CA ASP A 193 19.23 -4.27 -8.93
C ASP A 193 20.08 -5.54 -9.21
N GLY A 194 19.44 -6.61 -9.68
CA GLY A 194 20.05 -7.89 -10.04
C GLY A 194 19.72 -9.12 -9.18
N ALA A 195 18.95 -9.03 -8.08
CA ALA A 195 18.53 -10.21 -7.31
C ALA A 195 17.25 -9.96 -6.48
N ALA A 196 16.31 -10.90 -6.43
CA ALA A 196 15.10 -10.75 -5.61
C ALA A 196 15.42 -11.01 -4.13
N GLY A 197 15.31 -9.99 -3.28
CA GLY A 197 15.36 -10.11 -1.83
C GLY A 197 13.97 -10.41 -1.26
N LEU A 198 13.79 -11.59 -0.67
CA LEU A 198 12.55 -11.96 0.04
C LEU A 198 12.54 -11.33 1.44
N THR A 199 11.60 -10.42 1.70
CA THR A 199 11.22 -10.07 3.07
C THR A 199 10.09 -10.99 3.50
N LEU A 200 10.44 -12.07 4.21
CA LEU A 200 9.49 -13.04 4.74
C LEU A 200 8.49 -12.39 5.72
N PRO A 201 7.26 -12.91 5.84
CA PRO A 201 6.27 -12.39 6.78
C PRO A 201 6.79 -12.46 8.21
N LEU A 202 6.60 -11.37 8.97
CA LEU A 202 6.78 -11.37 10.41
C LEU A 202 5.84 -12.42 11.01
N ARG A 203 6.38 -13.57 11.39
CA ARG A 203 5.63 -14.56 12.17
C ARG A 203 5.19 -13.86 13.47
N GLN A 204 3.89 -13.66 13.62
CA GLN A 204 3.33 -13.37 14.94
C GLN A 204 3.54 -14.62 15.80
N ALA A 205 4.21 -14.45 16.94
CA ALA A 205 4.24 -15.43 18.02
C ALA A 205 2.94 -15.36 18.82
#